data_AF-A0A820FQD8-F1
#
_entry.id   AF-A0A820FQD8-F1
#
_cell.length_a   1.000
_cell.length_b   1.000
_cell.length_c   1.000
_cell.angle_alpha   90.00
_cell.angle_beta   90.00
_cell.angle_gamma   90.00
#
_symmetry.space_group_name_H-M   'P 1'
#
loop_
_entity.id
_entity.type
_entity.pdbx_description
1 polymer ?
#
loop_
_entity_poly.entity_id
_entity_poly.type
_entity_poly.pdbx_seq_one_letter_code
_entity_poly.pdbx_strand_id
1 'polypeptide(L)'
;MWLIFDDCLALLDGRLKQLVTFIVQIDFISCCMPLMSYNMDDLPNLKGLSLVCYDKTFFYDNLIVPLLRRTSQLEELIFVCLYFKPAYVNDYSCSIVKYPHLISLDIIFVNVDYVDQFLNESKTHLPRLTELKVQFHALKEVTKTFTQDATRLNCATVKRLIVEDSIVFSEDVYRYFPSL
;
A
#
# COMPACT_ATOMS: atom_id res chain seq x y z
N MET A 1 -0.75 27.32 -7.27
CA MET A 1 0.68 27.18 -6.93
C MET A 1 0.76 25.88 -6.16
N TRP A 2 1.16 24.80 -6.82
CA TRP A 2 1.15 23.47 -6.23
C TRP A 2 2.59 23.13 -5.85
N LEU A 3 2.80 22.81 -4.57
CA LEU A 3 4.09 22.33 -4.09
C LEU A 3 4.39 21.01 -4.78
N ILE A 4 5.54 20.92 -5.44
CA ILE A 4 6.05 19.65 -5.91
C ILE A 4 6.29 18.79 -4.66
N PHE A 5 6.11 17.47 -4.74
CA PHE A 5 6.37 16.56 -3.61
C PHE A 5 7.75 16.80 -2.97
N ASP A 6 8.72 17.18 -3.80
CA ASP A 6 10.05 17.65 -3.44
C ASP A 6 10.04 18.92 -2.54
N ASP A 7 9.18 19.89 -2.82
CA ASP A 7 9.03 21.11 -2.02
C ASP A 7 8.38 20.81 -0.66
N CYS A 8 7.43 19.86 -0.62
CA CYS A 8 6.82 19.41 0.63
C CYS A 8 7.85 18.73 1.56
N LEU A 9 8.75 17.93 0.99
CA LEU A 9 9.84 17.29 1.75
C LEU A 9 10.88 18.31 2.22
N ALA A 10 11.26 19.24 1.34
CA ALA A 10 12.18 20.33 1.70
C ALA A 10 11.61 21.25 2.79
N LEU A 11 10.29 21.49 2.82
CA LEU A 11 9.61 22.24 3.88
C LEU A 11 9.59 21.51 5.23
N LEU A 12 9.73 20.19 5.23
CA LEU A 12 9.71 19.36 6.43
C LEU A 12 11.11 19.04 6.97
N ASP A 13 12.15 19.39 6.21
CA ASP A 13 13.53 19.12 6.58
C ASP A 13 13.85 19.75 7.95
N GLY A 14 14.30 18.92 8.89
CA GLY A 14 14.51 19.26 10.31
C GLY A 14 13.36 18.93 11.28
N ARG A 15 12.10 18.78 10.83
CA ARG A 15 10.96 18.38 11.70
C ARG A 15 10.48 16.94 11.49
N LEU A 16 10.94 16.28 10.42
CA LEU A 16 10.57 14.90 10.07
C LEU A 16 10.80 13.88 11.21
N LYS A 17 11.82 14.08 12.06
CA LYS A 17 12.13 13.16 13.17
C LYS A 17 11.02 13.05 14.22
N GLN A 18 10.11 14.03 14.28
CA GLN A 18 8.96 14.07 15.21
C GLN A 18 7.63 13.74 14.51
N LEU A 19 7.65 13.56 13.19
CA LEU A 19 6.43 13.36 12.41
C LEU A 19 5.99 11.91 12.52
N VAL A 20 4.84 11.68 13.16
CA VAL A 20 4.28 10.33 13.36
C VAL A 20 3.49 9.88 12.13
N THR A 21 2.81 10.82 11.47
CA THR A 21 1.96 10.57 10.31
C THR A 21 2.27 11.59 9.21
N PHE A 22 2.49 11.10 7.98
CA PHE A 22 2.67 11.93 6.79
C PHE A 22 1.51 11.67 5.83
N ILE A 23 0.79 12.72 5.46
CA ILE A 23 -0.28 12.65 4.44
C ILE A 23 0.27 13.27 3.16
N VAL A 24 0.32 12.47 2.10
CA VAL A 24 0.74 12.92 0.79
C VAL A 24 -0.46 12.88 -0.13
N GLN A 25 -0.92 14.07 -0.52
CA GLN A 25 -1.82 14.23 -1.64
C GLN A 25 -0.98 14.42 -2.90
N ILE A 26 -1.10 13.48 -3.83
CA ILE A 26 -0.36 13.48 -5.08
C ILE A 26 -1.33 13.81 -6.22
N ASP A 27 -1.36 15.09 -6.59
CA ASP A 27 -2.09 15.61 -7.73
C ASP A 27 -1.13 15.75 -8.92
N PHE A 28 -0.94 14.68 -9.71
CA PHE A 28 -0.14 14.77 -10.93
C PHE A 28 -1.01 15.29 -12.08
N ILE A 29 -0.65 16.48 -12.58
CA ILE A 29 -1.03 16.93 -13.93
C ILE A 29 0.24 16.87 -14.78
N SER A 30 0.50 15.71 -15.39
CA SER A 30 1.43 15.55 -16.51
C SER A 30 2.88 15.99 -16.24
N CYS A 31 3.68 15.23 -15.49
CA CYS A 31 5.14 15.27 -15.62
C CYS A 31 5.79 13.94 -15.22
N CYS A 32 6.42 13.27 -16.18
CA CYS A 32 7.32 12.12 -15.99
C CYS A 32 8.66 12.55 -15.35
N MET A 33 8.62 13.28 -14.23
CA MET A 33 9.84 13.61 -13.49
C MET A 33 10.15 12.46 -12.52
N PRO A 34 11.26 11.72 -12.71
CA PRO A 34 11.64 10.69 -11.76
C PRO A 34 12.00 11.35 -10.44
N LEU A 35 11.42 10.86 -9.35
CA LEU A 35 11.69 11.26 -7.96
C LEU A 35 13.10 10.83 -7.47
N MET A 36 14.06 10.74 -8.40
CA MET A 36 15.38 10.17 -8.24
C MET A 36 16.41 11.14 -7.63
N SER A 37 16.09 12.42 -7.40
CA SER A 37 17.09 13.40 -6.97
C SER A 37 17.14 13.68 -5.46
N TYR A 38 16.14 13.30 -4.67
CA TYR A 38 16.18 13.53 -3.22
C TYR A 38 16.73 12.34 -2.44
N ASN A 39 17.72 12.64 -1.61
CA ASN A 39 18.31 11.74 -0.63
C ASN A 39 17.30 11.51 0.52
N MET A 40 16.36 10.58 0.31
CA MET A 40 15.33 10.21 1.28
C MET A 40 15.80 9.12 2.25
N ASP A 41 17.11 9.06 2.53
CA ASP A 41 17.69 8.07 3.43
C ASP A 41 17.22 8.26 4.90
N ASP A 42 16.48 9.35 5.21
CA ASP A 42 16.20 9.81 6.57
C ASP A 42 14.71 9.83 7.00
N LEU A 43 13.90 8.82 6.62
CA LEU A 43 12.57 8.60 7.24
C LEU A 43 12.51 7.41 8.24
N PRO A 44 13.50 7.19 9.13
CA PRO A 44 13.54 6.00 9.97
C PRO A 44 12.44 5.94 11.04
N ASN A 45 11.81 7.07 11.36
CA ASN A 45 10.82 7.15 12.46
C ASN A 45 9.37 7.21 11.97
N LEU A 46 9.13 7.17 10.65
CA LEU A 46 7.78 7.28 10.12
C LEU A 46 7.00 5.99 10.39
N LYS A 47 6.00 6.09 11.26
CA LYS A 47 5.13 4.96 11.65
C LYS A 47 3.85 4.91 10.82
N GLY A 48 3.30 6.07 10.45
CA GLY A 48 2.08 6.16 9.64
C GLY A 48 2.30 6.90 8.33
N LEU A 49 1.79 6.34 7.24
CA LEU A 49 1.83 6.96 5.92
C LEU A 49 0.45 6.87 5.27
N SER A 50 -0.08 8.01 4.86
CA SER A 50 -1.30 8.07 4.04
C SER A 50 -0.95 8.64 2.67
N LEU A 51 -1.28 7.87 1.64
CA LEU A 51 -1.03 8.19 0.25
C LEU A 51 -2.37 8.28 -0.46
N VAL A 52 -2.66 9.45 -1.02
CA VAL A 52 -3.87 9.68 -1.81
C VAL A 52 -3.45 10.03 -3.23
N CYS A 53 -3.83 9.17 -4.17
CA CYS A 53 -3.41 9.23 -5.56
C CYS A 53 -4.59 9.63 -6.45
N TYR A 54 -4.45 10.76 -7.14
CA TYR A 54 -5.45 11.32 -8.04
C TYR A 54 -5.07 11.23 -9.53
N ASP A 55 -4.06 10.44 -9.89
CA ASP A 55 -3.57 10.39 -11.27
C ASP A 55 -3.88 9.08 -11.99
N LYS A 56 -4.26 9.20 -13.26
CA LYS A 56 -4.50 8.13 -14.22
C LYS A 56 -3.21 7.44 -14.67
N THR A 57 -2.06 8.10 -14.55
CA THR A 57 -0.74 7.57 -14.93
C THR A 57 0.10 7.11 -13.76
N PHE A 58 -0.54 6.80 -12.63
CA PHE A 58 0.19 6.47 -11.42
C PHE A 58 1.07 5.22 -11.58
N PHE A 59 2.38 5.38 -11.38
CA PHE A 59 3.37 4.32 -11.50
C PHE A 59 3.72 3.76 -10.11
N TYR A 60 3.00 2.72 -9.67
CA TYR A 60 3.28 2.01 -8.42
C TYR A 60 4.78 1.66 -8.28
N ASP A 61 5.34 1.06 -9.32
CA ASP A 61 6.70 0.52 -9.30
C ASP A 61 7.78 1.60 -9.22
N ASN A 62 7.52 2.79 -9.78
CA ASN A 62 8.50 3.87 -9.85
C ASN A 62 8.45 4.81 -8.65
N LEU A 63 7.32 4.88 -7.96
CA LEU A 63 7.08 5.85 -6.90
C LEU A 63 6.83 5.20 -5.54
N ILE A 64 5.81 4.33 -5.50
CA ILE A 64 5.36 3.75 -4.24
C ILE A 64 6.36 2.73 -3.74
N VAL A 65 6.82 1.82 -4.59
CA VAL A 65 7.78 0.80 -4.19
C VAL A 65 9.08 1.42 -3.63
N PRO A 66 9.73 2.42 -4.29
CA PRO A 66 10.91 3.07 -3.71
C PRO A 66 10.63 3.82 -2.41
N LEU A 67 9.52 4.57 -2.33
CA LEU A 67 9.14 5.29 -1.11
C LEU A 67 8.95 4.32 0.05
N LEU A 68 8.16 3.28 -0.17
CA LEU A 68 7.81 2.29 0.82
C LEU A 68 8.99 1.42 1.27
N ARG A 69 9.97 1.15 0.38
CA ARG A 69 11.23 0.49 0.73
C ARG A 69 12.07 1.30 1.72
N ARG A 70 11.95 2.63 1.70
CA ARG A 70 12.68 3.54 2.62
C ARG A 70 11.99 3.66 3.97
N THR A 71 10.69 3.40 4.06
CA THR A 71 9.91 3.44 5.31
C THR A 71 9.91 2.07 6.00
N SER A 72 11.08 1.58 6.40
CA SER A 72 11.21 0.23 6.97
C SER A 72 10.47 0.05 8.31
N GLN A 73 10.26 1.12 9.07
CA GLN A 73 9.57 1.13 10.37
C GLN A 73 8.07 1.42 10.25
N LEU A 74 7.51 1.41 9.04
CA LEU A 74 6.10 1.72 8.82
C LEU A 74 5.20 0.70 9.50
N GLU A 75 4.32 1.19 10.37
CA GLU A 75 3.33 0.41 11.13
C GLU A 75 1.93 0.52 10.51
N GLU A 76 1.62 1.66 9.88
CA GLU A 76 0.32 1.95 9.29
C GLU A 76 0.47 2.53 7.88
N LEU A 77 -0.23 1.94 6.93
CA LEU A 77 -0.31 2.43 5.55
C LEU A 77 -1.76 2.59 5.13
N ILE A 78 -2.12 3.81 4.75
CA ILE A 78 -3.40 4.11 4.10
C ILE A 78 -3.10 4.45 2.64
N PHE A 79 -3.53 3.60 1.73
CA PHE A 79 -3.38 3.78 0.30
C PHE A 79 -4.74 3.99 -0.35
N VAL A 80 -4.98 5.21 -0.80
CA VAL A 80 -6.20 5.61 -1.51
C VAL A 80 -5.82 5.94 -2.95
N CYS A 81 -6.47 5.31 -3.92
CA CYS A 81 -6.31 5.65 -5.33
C CYS A 81 -7.69 5.89 -5.92
N LEU A 82 -7.94 7.04 -6.52
CA LEU A 82 -9.28 7.40 -7.01
C LEU A 82 -9.47 7.15 -8.51
N TYR A 83 -8.47 6.54 -9.17
CA TYR A 83 -8.49 6.32 -10.62
C TYR A 83 -8.31 4.85 -10.97
N PHE A 84 -9.36 4.29 -11.58
CA PHE A 84 -9.43 2.91 -12.07
C PHE A 84 -8.87 2.82 -13.48
N LYS A 85 -7.54 2.85 -13.63
CA LYS A 85 -6.90 2.31 -14.83
C LYS A 85 -6.14 1.05 -14.43
N PRO A 86 -6.25 -0.06 -15.20
CA PRO A 86 -5.44 -1.25 -14.93
C PRO A 86 -3.97 -0.85 -14.90
N ALA A 87 -3.23 -1.38 -13.93
CA ALA A 87 -1.81 -1.14 -13.85
C ALA A 87 -1.18 -1.73 -15.12
N TYR A 88 -0.33 -0.96 -15.81
CA TYR A 88 0.61 -1.58 -16.73
C TYR A 88 1.63 -2.32 -15.86
N VAL A 89 1.30 -3.56 -15.51
CA VAL A 89 2.23 -4.47 -14.86
C VAL A 89 3.29 -4.79 -15.90
N ASN A 90 4.36 -4.00 -15.91
CA ASN A 90 5.56 -4.48 -16.56
C ASN A 90 6.07 -5.64 -15.71
N ASP A 91 6.26 -6.80 -16.33
CA ASP A 91 6.75 -8.04 -15.74
C ASP A 91 8.23 -7.96 -15.33
N TYR A 92 8.68 -6.78 -14.89
CA TYR A 92 10.00 -6.61 -14.32
C TYR A 92 10.05 -7.43 -13.04
N SER A 93 11.05 -8.31 -12.95
CA SER A 93 11.38 -9.12 -11.78
C SER A 93 11.75 -8.23 -10.60
N CYS A 94 10.75 -7.64 -9.96
CA CYS A 94 10.94 -6.77 -8.82
C CYS A 94 11.20 -7.66 -7.60
N SER A 95 12.29 -7.41 -6.89
CA SER A 95 12.57 -8.09 -5.63
C SER A 95 11.39 -7.90 -4.65
N ILE A 96 11.01 -8.99 -3.97
CA ILE A 96 9.96 -8.99 -2.94
C ILE A 96 10.18 -7.83 -1.97
N VAL A 97 9.17 -6.98 -1.82
CA VAL A 97 9.21 -5.86 -0.88
C VAL A 97 8.79 -6.38 0.50
N LYS A 98 9.52 -6.01 1.56
CA LYS A 98 9.25 -6.48 2.92
C LYS A 98 8.78 -5.33 3.79
N TYR A 99 7.70 -5.55 4.53
CA TYR A 99 7.20 -4.62 5.53
C TYR A 99 7.16 -5.32 6.90
N PRO A 100 8.32 -5.48 7.56
CA PRO A 100 8.42 -6.27 8.77
C PRO A 100 7.67 -5.67 9.96
N HIS A 101 7.28 -4.38 9.89
CA HIS A 101 6.61 -3.67 10.98
C HIS A 101 5.16 -3.27 10.66
N LEU A 102 4.67 -3.49 9.44
CA LEU A 102 3.32 -3.06 9.06
C LEU A 102 2.26 -3.90 9.77
N ILE A 103 1.42 -3.21 10.54
CA ILE A 103 0.36 -3.76 11.40
C ILE A 103 -1.02 -3.50 10.78
N SER A 104 -1.22 -2.33 10.18
CA SER A 104 -2.48 -1.90 9.57
C SER A 104 -2.29 -1.50 8.12
N LEU A 105 -3.15 -2.03 7.25
CA LEU A 105 -3.18 -1.69 5.83
C LEU A 105 -4.60 -1.36 5.37
N ASP A 106 -4.80 -0.12 4.95
CA ASP A 106 -6.04 0.35 4.36
C ASP A 106 -5.83 0.56 2.86
N ILE A 107 -6.53 -0.21 2.03
CA ILE A 107 -6.48 -0.12 0.58
C ILE A 107 -7.86 0.25 0.05
N ILE A 108 -8.06 1.53 -0.26
CA ILE A 108 -9.39 2.13 -0.49
C ILE A 108 -9.49 2.70 -1.91
N PHE A 109 -10.59 2.40 -2.60
CA PHE A 109 -10.89 2.81 -3.99
C PHE A 109 -9.88 2.36 -5.05
N VAL A 110 -8.96 1.44 -4.71
CA VAL A 110 -7.88 1.03 -5.61
C VAL A 110 -8.31 0.01 -6.67
N ASN A 111 -7.55 -0.07 -7.76
CA ASN A 111 -7.65 -1.19 -8.70
C ASN A 111 -7.12 -2.50 -8.05
N VAL A 112 -7.70 -3.63 -8.45
CA VAL A 112 -7.37 -4.99 -8.00
C VAL A 112 -5.86 -5.31 -8.10
N ASP A 113 -5.17 -4.78 -9.11
CA ASP A 113 -3.74 -4.99 -9.32
C ASP A 113 -2.91 -4.49 -8.11
N TYR A 114 -3.33 -3.39 -7.48
CA TYR A 114 -2.67 -2.87 -6.28
C TYR A 114 -2.95 -3.72 -5.05
N VAL A 115 -4.16 -4.27 -4.94
CA VAL A 115 -4.50 -5.21 -3.86
C VAL A 115 -3.64 -6.48 -4.00
N ASP A 116 -3.46 -6.99 -5.22
CA ASP A 116 -2.57 -8.12 -5.48
C ASP A 116 -1.11 -7.78 -5.17
N GLN A 117 -0.62 -6.59 -5.55
CA GLN A 117 0.74 -6.15 -5.20
C GLN A 117 1.03 -6.21 -3.70
N PHE A 118 0.08 -5.82 -2.85
CA PHE A 118 0.27 -5.85 -1.39
C PHE A 118 0.03 -7.24 -0.79
N LEU A 119 -1.03 -7.94 -1.21
CA LEU A 119 -1.43 -9.19 -0.56
C LEU A 119 -0.67 -10.41 -1.08
N ASN A 120 -0.11 -10.38 -2.29
CA ASN A 120 0.59 -11.50 -2.89
C ASN A 120 2.02 -11.62 -2.34
N GLU A 121 2.33 -12.74 -1.70
CA GLU A 121 3.61 -13.04 -1.04
C GLU A 121 4.80 -13.06 -2.00
N SER A 122 4.55 -13.31 -3.29
CA SER A 122 5.58 -13.26 -4.33
C SER A 122 6.00 -11.83 -4.69
N LYS A 123 5.23 -10.82 -4.25
CA LYS A 123 5.46 -9.39 -4.50
C LYS A 123 5.81 -8.65 -3.21
N THR A 124 5.06 -8.94 -2.15
CA THR A 124 5.17 -8.24 -0.87
C THR A 124 5.10 -9.21 0.30
N HIS A 125 5.88 -9.00 1.36
CA HIS A 125 5.83 -9.79 2.58
C HIS A 125 5.39 -8.95 3.78
N LEU A 126 4.29 -9.34 4.43
CA LEU A 126 3.60 -8.61 5.50
C LEU A 126 3.48 -9.45 6.79
N PRO A 127 4.60 -9.83 7.44
CA PRO A 127 4.60 -10.82 8.52
C PRO A 127 3.87 -10.39 9.81
N ARG A 128 3.50 -9.11 9.94
CA ARG A 128 2.84 -8.56 11.14
C ARG A 128 1.49 -7.91 10.84
N LEU A 129 0.94 -8.10 9.65
CA LEU A 129 -0.35 -7.51 9.29
C LEU A 129 -1.46 -8.10 10.15
N THR A 130 -2.09 -7.28 10.99
CA THR A 130 -3.20 -7.70 11.85
C THR A 130 -4.52 -7.03 11.50
N GLU A 131 -4.48 -5.87 10.84
CA GLU A 131 -5.67 -5.14 10.39
C GLU A 131 -5.58 -4.90 8.88
N LEU A 132 -6.63 -5.33 8.16
CA LEU A 132 -6.77 -5.13 6.73
C LEU A 132 -8.11 -4.50 6.43
N LYS A 133 -8.10 -3.33 5.81
CA LYS A 133 -9.29 -2.70 5.23
C LYS A 133 -9.19 -2.69 3.72
N VAL A 134 -10.15 -3.30 3.05
CA VAL A 134 -10.13 -3.47 1.58
C VAL A 134 -11.54 -3.64 1.03
N GLN A 135 -11.75 -3.31 -0.24
CA GLN A 135 -13.01 -3.58 -0.92
C GLN A 135 -13.23 -5.08 -1.10
N PHE A 136 -14.41 -5.60 -0.73
CA PHE A 136 -14.66 -7.04 -0.72
C PHE A 136 -14.52 -7.68 -2.10
N HIS A 137 -14.99 -7.00 -3.15
CA HIS A 137 -14.89 -7.51 -4.52
C HIS A 137 -13.42 -7.67 -4.96
N ALA A 138 -12.57 -6.69 -4.69
CA ALA A 138 -11.15 -6.74 -5.02
C ALA A 138 -10.43 -7.84 -4.22
N LEU A 139 -10.75 -7.97 -2.92
CA LEU A 139 -10.21 -9.04 -2.09
C LEU A 139 -10.61 -10.43 -2.63
N LYS A 140 -11.88 -10.61 -3.00
CA LYS A 140 -12.38 -11.86 -3.56
C LYS A 140 -11.70 -12.19 -4.89
N GLU A 141 -11.44 -11.19 -5.73
CA GLU A 141 -10.76 -11.37 -7.01
C GLU A 141 -9.30 -11.80 -6.82
N VAL A 142 -8.52 -11.06 -6.02
CA VAL A 142 -7.10 -11.35 -5.73
C VAL A 142 -6.91 -12.71 -5.05
N THR A 143 -7.82 -13.07 -4.15
CA THR A 143 -7.76 -14.37 -3.44
C THR A 143 -8.34 -15.52 -4.27
N LYS A 144 -8.81 -15.29 -5.50
CA LYS A 144 -9.57 -16.26 -6.32
C LYS A 144 -10.69 -16.92 -5.53
N THR A 145 -11.54 -16.11 -4.93
CA THR A 145 -12.60 -16.54 -4.01
C THR A 145 -12.03 -17.34 -2.85
N PHE A 146 -11.00 -16.80 -2.19
CA PHE A 146 -10.39 -17.37 -0.99
C PHE A 146 -9.78 -18.78 -1.20
N THR A 147 -9.19 -19.03 -2.37
CA THR A 147 -8.51 -20.30 -2.70
C THR A 147 -7.03 -20.12 -3.08
N GLN A 148 -6.58 -18.88 -3.33
CA GLN A 148 -5.22 -18.60 -3.76
C GLN A 148 -4.23 -18.63 -2.59
N ASP A 149 -3.33 -19.61 -2.56
CA ASP A 149 -2.33 -19.73 -1.50
C ASP A 149 -1.34 -18.55 -1.47
N ALA A 150 -0.98 -18.01 -2.63
CA ALA A 150 0.02 -16.93 -2.73
C ALA A 150 -0.38 -15.64 -1.98
N THR A 151 -1.66 -15.43 -1.71
CA THR A 151 -2.13 -14.27 -0.93
C THR A 151 -2.47 -14.65 0.52
N ARG A 152 -2.46 -15.95 0.82
CA ARG A 152 -2.90 -16.50 2.11
C ARG A 152 -1.88 -16.26 3.21
N LEU A 153 -0.57 -16.34 2.91
CA LEU A 153 0.45 -16.14 3.95
C LEU A 153 0.41 -14.73 4.55
N ASN A 154 0.27 -13.70 3.71
CA ASN A 154 0.13 -12.32 4.19
C ASN A 154 -1.20 -12.08 4.92
N CYS A 155 -2.25 -12.84 4.60
CA CYS A 155 -3.56 -12.73 5.23
C CYS A 155 -3.69 -13.54 6.53
N ALA A 156 -2.82 -14.52 6.78
CA ALA A 156 -3.00 -15.49 7.85
C ALA A 156 -2.98 -14.88 9.26
N THR A 157 -2.29 -13.74 9.43
CA THR A 157 -2.16 -13.03 10.71
C THR A 157 -3.23 -11.95 10.93
N VAL A 158 -4.09 -11.70 9.95
CA VAL A 158 -5.14 -10.68 10.01
C VAL A 158 -6.19 -11.10 11.05
N LYS A 159 -6.35 -10.26 12.07
CA LYS A 159 -7.33 -10.42 13.17
C LYS A 159 -8.54 -9.52 13.00
N ARG A 160 -8.42 -8.50 12.14
CA ARG A 160 -9.47 -7.54 11.87
C ARG A 160 -9.55 -7.28 10.37
N LEU A 161 -10.60 -7.81 9.75
CA LEU A 161 -10.91 -7.59 8.35
C LEU A 161 -12.08 -6.60 8.26
N ILE A 162 -11.84 -5.45 7.65
CA ILE A 162 -12.84 -4.41 7.42
C ILE A 162 -13.13 -4.35 5.92
N VAL A 163 -14.38 -4.56 5.54
CA VAL A 163 -14.83 -4.47 4.15
C VAL A 163 -15.98 -3.47 4.05
N GLU A 164 -16.04 -2.71 2.96
CA GLU A 164 -17.00 -1.60 2.80
C GLU A 164 -18.46 -2.06 2.71
N ASP A 165 -18.67 -3.28 2.24
CA ASP A 165 -20.01 -3.85 2.06
C ASP A 165 -20.46 -4.60 3.31
N SER A 166 -21.72 -4.42 3.73
CA SER A 166 -22.31 -5.21 4.82
C SER A 166 -22.51 -6.66 4.37
N ILE A 167 -21.50 -7.50 4.59
CA ILE A 167 -21.46 -8.88 4.11
C ILE A 167 -21.37 -9.83 5.30
N VAL A 168 -22.15 -10.89 5.25
CA VAL A 168 -21.96 -12.05 6.13
C VAL A 168 -20.86 -12.91 5.52
N PHE A 169 -19.75 -13.07 6.24
CA PHE A 169 -18.62 -13.89 5.78
C PHE A 169 -19.02 -15.37 5.64
N SER A 170 -18.64 -15.98 4.53
CA SER A 170 -18.77 -17.43 4.32
C SER A 170 -17.71 -18.19 5.13
N GLU A 171 -17.90 -19.50 5.30
CA GLU A 171 -16.92 -20.37 5.96
C GLU A 171 -15.54 -20.32 5.29
N ASP A 172 -15.51 -20.16 3.96
CA ASP A 172 -14.26 -20.05 3.19
C ASP A 172 -13.43 -18.82 3.62
N VAL A 173 -14.08 -17.71 3.98
CA VAL A 173 -13.38 -16.53 4.50
C VAL A 173 -12.68 -16.88 5.82
N TYR A 174 -13.35 -17.53 6.76
CA TYR A 174 -12.76 -17.91 8.05
C TYR A 174 -11.63 -18.95 7.89
N ARG A 175 -11.74 -19.87 6.93
CA ARG A 175 -10.65 -20.81 6.60
C ARG A 175 -9.43 -20.10 6.01
N TYR A 176 -9.67 -19.01 5.26
CA TYR A 176 -8.64 -18.22 4.62
C TYR A 176 -7.97 -17.22 5.57
N PHE A 177 -8.73 -16.66 6.51
CA PHE A 177 -8.31 -15.77 7.59
C PHE A 177 -8.43 -16.47 8.94
N PRO A 178 -7.56 -17.43 9.27
CA PRO A 178 -7.70 -18.28 10.47
C PRO A 178 -7.56 -17.52 11.81
N SER A 179 -7.15 -16.25 11.78
CA SER A 179 -6.98 -15.40 12.97
C SER A 179 -8.15 -14.42 13.19
N LEU A 180 -9.14 -14.39 12.30
CA LEU A 180 -10.33 -13.55 12.36
C LEU A 180 -11.37 -14.12 13.35
#